data_AF-A0A367LUJ7-F1
#
_entry.id   AF-A0A367LUJ7-F1
#
_cell.length_a   1.000
_cell.length_b   1.000
_cell.length_c   1.000
_cell.angle_alpha   90.00
_cell.angle_beta   90.00
_cell.angle_gamma   90.00
#
_symmetry.space_group_name_H-M   'P 1'
#
loop_
_entity.id
_entity.type
_entity.pdbx_description
1 polymer ?
#
loop_
_entity_poly.entity_id
_entity_poly.type
_entity_poly.pdbx_seq_one_letter_code
_entity_poly.pdbx_strand_id
1 'polypeptide(L)'
;PSAGQVMLEPNVRLGKLRQDQFAYEDFSVIDTVIMGHEELWAVKAERDRIYSLPEMSEADGMAVAELEVQFAEFDGYTAESRAGELLLGLG
;
A
#
# COMPACT_ATOMS: atom_id res chain seq x y z
N PRO A 1 -21.62 16.77 17.62
CA PRO A 1 -21.23 18.14 17.21
C PRO A 1 -21.04 19.05 18.43
N SER A 2 -19.81 19.34 18.80
CA SER A 2 -19.48 20.39 19.76
C SER A 2 -19.06 21.64 18.99
N ALA A 3 -19.79 22.74 19.18
CA ALA A 3 -19.39 24.04 18.67
C ALA A 3 -18.14 24.50 19.45
N GLY A 4 -17.06 24.77 18.74
CA GLY A 4 -15.79 25.22 19.31
C GLY A 4 -14.85 25.69 18.21
N GLN A 5 -14.08 26.74 18.47
CA GLN A 5 -13.09 27.27 17.56
C GLN A 5 -11.75 26.59 17.85
N VAL A 6 -11.20 25.88 16.87
CA VAL A 6 -9.86 25.27 16.94
C VAL A 6 -8.90 26.15 16.14
N MET A 7 -7.88 26.70 16.80
CA MET A 7 -6.82 27.46 16.13
C MET A 7 -5.47 26.79 16.38
N LEU A 8 -4.71 26.59 15.30
CA LEU A 8 -3.31 26.16 15.34
C LEU A 8 -2.43 27.40 15.19
N GLU A 9 -1.45 27.58 16.07
CA GLU A 9 -0.48 28.66 15.95
C GLU A 9 0.46 28.45 14.74
N PRO A 10 0.93 29.54 14.10
CA PRO A 10 1.95 29.44 13.07
C PRO A 10 3.20 28.76 13.64
N ASN A 11 3.72 27.76 12.93
CA ASN A 11 4.87 26.91 13.30
C ASN A 11 4.59 25.72 14.24
N VAL A 12 3.33 25.39 14.54
CA VAL A 12 3.00 24.15 15.27
C VAL A 12 2.77 22.98 14.31
N ARG A 13 3.50 21.88 14.50
CA ARG A 13 3.27 20.61 13.79
C ARG A 13 2.33 19.73 14.60
N LEU A 14 1.08 19.59 14.14
CA LEU A 14 0.11 18.67 14.73
C LEU A 14 0.32 17.26 14.15
N GLY A 15 0.74 16.31 14.97
CA GLY A 15 0.69 14.88 14.65
C GLY A 15 -0.63 14.27 15.12
N LYS A 16 -1.42 13.69 14.22
CA LYS A 16 -2.62 12.93 14.57
C LYS A 16 -2.25 11.45 14.68
N LEU A 17 -2.38 10.88 15.88
CA LEU A 17 -2.28 9.43 16.06
C LEU A 17 -3.56 8.79 15.52
N ARG A 18 -3.44 8.03 14.42
CA ARG A 18 -4.54 7.20 13.91
C ARG A 18 -4.63 5.97 14.81
N GLN A 19 -5.49 6.03 15.83
CA GLN A 19 -5.82 4.88 16.70
C GLN A 19 -6.83 3.98 16.00
N ASP A 20 -6.45 3.45 14.84
CA ASP A 20 -7.16 2.35 14.21
C ASP A 20 -6.23 1.15 14.23
N GLN A 21 -6.19 0.48 15.38
CA GLN A 21 -5.37 -0.72 15.60
C GLN A 21 -5.79 -1.89 14.71
N PHE A 22 -6.98 -1.80 14.08
CA PHE A 22 -7.56 -2.82 13.22
C PHE A 22 -7.36 -2.54 11.74
N ALA A 23 -6.77 -1.38 11.38
CA ALA A 23 -6.60 -0.96 10.01
C ALA A 23 -5.89 -1.98 9.10
N TYR A 24 -5.20 -2.96 9.70
CA TYR A 24 -4.41 -3.97 9.02
C TYR A 24 -4.69 -5.41 9.49
N GLU A 25 -5.76 -5.66 10.26
CA GLU A 25 -6.06 -7.02 10.75
C GLU A 25 -6.33 -8.04 9.64
N ASP A 26 -6.86 -7.58 8.51
CA ASP A 26 -7.14 -8.43 7.35
C ASP A 26 -5.91 -8.69 6.47
N PHE A 27 -4.77 -8.06 6.78
CA PHE A 27 -3.54 -8.16 5.99
C PHE A 27 -2.45 -8.89 6.78
N SER A 28 -1.62 -9.66 6.08
CA SER A 28 -0.46 -10.27 6.74
C SER A 28 0.51 -9.18 7.22
N VAL A 29 1.37 -9.52 8.18
CA VAL A 29 2.44 -8.62 8.64
C VAL A 29 3.35 -8.22 7.47
N ILE A 30 3.60 -9.15 6.55
CA ILE A 30 4.39 -8.89 5.33
C ILE A 30 3.67 -7.90 4.42
N ASP A 31 2.37 -8.10 4.16
CA ASP A 31 1.59 -7.19 3.32
C ASP A 31 1.54 -5.78 3.92
N THR A 32 1.40 -5.68 5.24
CA THR A 32 1.39 -4.41 5.96
C THR A 32 2.70 -3.64 5.79
N VAL A 33 3.83 -4.34 5.71
CA VAL A 33 5.14 -3.71 5.42
C VAL A 33 5.21 -3.26 3.96
N ILE A 34 4.76 -4.08 3.01
CA ILE A 34 4.72 -3.74 1.59
C ILE A 34 3.81 -2.53 1.32
N MET A 35 2.69 -2.44 2.04
CA MET A 35 1.76 -1.30 2.02
C MET A 35 2.39 0.03 2.43
N GLY A 36 3.53 0.01 3.15
CA GLY A 36 4.32 1.21 3.41
C GLY A 36 4.87 1.85 2.12
N HIS A 37 4.96 1.09 1.02
CA HIS A 37 5.25 1.59 -0.31
C HIS A 37 3.95 1.73 -1.10
N GLU A 38 3.27 2.87 -0.95
CA GLU A 38 1.91 3.09 -1.46
C GLU A 38 1.78 2.85 -2.99
N GLU A 39 2.76 3.27 -3.79
CA GLU A 39 2.74 3.09 -5.26
C GLU A 39 2.83 1.60 -5.66
N LEU A 40 3.80 0.86 -5.11
CA LEU A 40 3.94 -0.57 -5.29
C LEU A 40 2.66 -1.31 -4.86
N TRP A 41 2.07 -0.94 -3.72
CA TRP A 41 0.84 -1.55 -3.23
C TRP A 41 -0.34 -1.31 -4.19
N ALA A 42 -0.49 -0.09 -4.70
CA ALA A 42 -1.52 0.23 -5.68
C ALA A 42 -1.35 -0.55 -6.98
N VAL A 43 -0.11 -0.64 -7.51
CA VAL A 43 0.20 -1.43 -8.72
C VAL A 43 -0.06 -2.91 -8.48
N LYS A 44 0.33 -3.45 -7.31
CA LYS A 44 0.07 -4.84 -6.94
C LYS A 44 -1.43 -5.14 -6.90
N ALA A 45 -2.21 -4.29 -6.22
CA ALA A 45 -3.65 -4.48 -6.07
C ALA A 45 -4.38 -4.45 -7.41
N GLU A 46 -4.01 -3.53 -8.32
CA GLU A 46 -4.64 -3.45 -9.64
C GLU A 46 -4.24 -4.62 -10.55
N ARG A 47 -2.98 -5.06 -10.49
CA ARG A 47 -2.55 -6.31 -11.17
C ARG A 47 -3.36 -7.50 -10.69
N ASP A 48 -3.46 -7.68 -9.37
CA ASP A 48 -4.21 -8.78 -8.77
C ASP A 48 -5.69 -8.71 -9.17
N ARG A 49 -6.28 -7.51 -9.23
CA ARG A 49 -7.65 -7.29 -9.73
C ARG A 49 -7.80 -7.80 -11.16
N ILE A 50 -6.91 -7.41 -12.07
CA ILE A 50 -6.97 -7.82 -13.48
C ILE A 50 -6.78 -9.34 -13.61
N TYR A 51 -5.81 -9.93 -12.91
CA TYR A 51 -5.60 -11.38 -12.92
C TYR A 51 -6.73 -12.18 -12.29
N SER A 52 -7.56 -11.55 -11.44
CA SER A 52 -8.75 -12.19 -10.85
C SER A 52 -9.99 -12.19 -11.75
N LEU A 53 -9.97 -11.45 -12.87
CA LEU A 53 -11.10 -11.40 -13.78
C LEU A 53 -11.37 -12.77 -14.41
N PRO A 54 -12.63 -13.25 -14.45
CA PRO A 54 -12.97 -14.53 -15.08
C PRO A 54 -12.61 -14.58 -16.56
N GLU A 55 -12.69 -13.43 -17.24
CA GLU A 55 -12.24 -13.21 -18.61
C GLU A 55 -11.48 -11.89 -18.66
N MET A 56 -10.27 -11.91 -19.21
CA MET A 56 -9.42 -10.73 -19.38
C MET A 56 -9.67 -10.14 -20.77
N SER A 57 -10.08 -8.87 -20.85
CA SER A 57 -10.22 -8.18 -22.14
C SER A 57 -8.86 -7.75 -22.71
N GLU A 58 -8.83 -7.36 -23.99
CA GLU A 58 -7.64 -6.78 -24.61
C GLU A 58 -7.18 -5.50 -23.89
N ALA A 59 -8.13 -4.66 -23.46
CA ALA A 59 -7.83 -3.46 -22.69
C ALA A 59 -7.23 -3.79 -21.32
N ASP A 60 -7.74 -4.81 -20.64
CA ASP A 60 -7.16 -5.30 -19.38
C ASP A 60 -5.75 -5.85 -19.61
N GLY A 61 -5.53 -6.56 -20.72
CA GLY A 61 -4.21 -7.06 -21.13
C GLY A 61 -3.19 -5.95 -21.38
N MET A 62 -3.60 -4.85 -22.03
CA MET A 62 -2.75 -3.66 -22.19
C MET A 62 -2.46 -2.98 -20.86
N ALA A 63 -3.48 -2.83 -20.00
CA ALA A 63 -3.33 -2.21 -18.69
C ALA A 63 -2.39 -3.00 -17.79
N VAL A 64 -2.54 -4.33 -17.72
CA VAL A 64 -1.66 -5.17 -16.89
C VAL A 64 -0.23 -5.17 -17.41
N ALA A 65 -0.01 -5.09 -18.73
CA ALA A 65 1.34 -4.99 -19.28
C ALA A 65 2.08 -3.71 -18.84
N GLU A 66 1.40 -2.57 -18.77
CA GLU A 66 2.00 -1.33 -18.23
C GLU A 66 2.25 -1.43 -16.72
N LEU A 67 1.33 -2.07 -15.99
CA LEU A 67 1.48 -2.30 -14.55
C LEU A 67 2.63 -3.27 -14.24
N GLU A 68 2.89 -4.28 -15.09
CA GLU A 68 4.01 -5.20 -14.94
C GLU A 68 5.36 -4.49 -14.98
N VAL A 69 5.49 -3.48 -15.86
CA VAL A 69 6.70 -2.67 -15.96
C VAL A 69 6.90 -1.88 -14.67
N GLN A 70 5.87 -1.17 -14.21
CA GLN A 70 5.93 -0.41 -12.95
C GLN A 70 6.21 -1.32 -11.74
N PHE A 71 5.59 -2.51 -11.71
CA PHE A 71 5.81 -3.48 -10.66
C PHE A 71 7.26 -3.97 -10.62
N ALA A 72 7.88 -4.17 -11.79
CA ALA A 72 9.29 -4.51 -11.89
C ALA A 72 10.20 -3.34 -11.46
N GLU A 73 9.88 -2.10 -11.86
CA GLU A 73 10.64 -0.89 -11.46
C GLU A 73 10.62 -0.66 -9.95
N PHE A 74 9.52 -1.01 -9.28
CA PHE A 74 9.39 -0.94 -7.82
C PHE A 74 9.93 -2.17 -7.09
N ASP A 75 10.73 -3.02 -7.76
CA ASP A 75 11.26 -4.26 -7.21
C ASP A 75 10.18 -5.20 -6.65
N GLY A 76 8.96 -5.14 -7.19
CA GLY A 76 7.78 -5.81 -6.65
C GLY A 76 7.92 -7.33 -6.53
N TYR A 77 8.69 -7.95 -7.42
CA TYR A 77 9.01 -9.38 -7.39
C TYR A 77 9.89 -9.82 -6.21
N THR A 78 10.55 -8.87 -5.55
CA THR A 78 11.38 -9.09 -4.36
C THR A 78 10.81 -8.46 -3.09
N ALA A 79 9.64 -7.82 -3.20
CA ALA A 79 9.04 -7.04 -2.12
C ALA A 79 8.79 -7.86 -0.85
N GLU A 80 8.31 -9.10 -0.99
CA GLU A 80 8.09 -10.00 0.15
C GLU A 80 9.39 -10.38 0.85
N SER A 81 10.45 -10.71 0.10
CA SER A 81 11.75 -11.04 0.68
C SER A 81 12.34 -9.85 1.43
N ARG A 82 12.28 -8.65 0.85
CA ARG A 82 12.74 -7.40 1.48
C ARG A 82 11.93 -7.06 2.73
N ALA A 83 10.61 -7.24 2.68
CA ALA A 83 9.74 -7.05 3.84
C ALA A 83 10.10 -8.04 4.96
N GLY A 84 10.38 -9.30 4.62
CA GLY A 84 10.86 -10.32 5.55
C GLY A 84 12.19 -9.93 6.20
N GLU A 85 13.17 -9.46 5.42
CA GLU A 85 14.46 -8.99 5.93
C GLU A 85 14.30 -7.81 6.90
N LEU A 86 13.44 -6.84 6.58
CA LEU A 86 13.13 -5.71 7.46
C LEU A 86 12.52 -6.17 8.78
N LEU A 87 11.57 -7.10 8.74
CA LEU A 87 10.93 -7.65 9.95
C LEU A 87 11.91 -8.43 10.82
N LEU A 88 12.83 -9.19 10.22
CA LEU A 88 13.87 -9.92 10.94
C LEU A 88 14.88 -8.97 11.62
N GLY A 89 15.19 -7.84 10.99
CA GLY A 89 16.11 -6.83 11.53
C GLY A 89 15.56 -6.02 12.71
N LEU A 90 14.27 -6.13 13.01
CA LEU A 90 13.61 -5.48 14.15
C LEU A 90 13.60 -6.36 15.43
N GLY A 91 14.06 -7.62 15.33
CA GLY A 91 14.12 -8.61 16.40
C GLY A 91 15.35 -8.53 17.31
#